data_AF-A0A143WNV3-F1
#
_entry.id   AF-A0A143WNV3-F1
#
_cell.length_a   1.000
_cell.length_b   1.000
_cell.length_c   1.000
_cell.angle_alpha   90.00
_cell.angle_beta   90.00
_cell.angle_gamma   90.00
#
_symmetry.space_group_name_H-M   'P 1'
#
loop_
_entity.id
_entity.type
_entity.pdbx_description
1 polymer ?
#
loop_
_entity_poly.entity_id
_entity_poly.type
_entity_poly.pdbx_seq_one_letter_code
_entity_poly.pdbx_strand_id
1 'polypeptide(L)'
;MDRLESRIMRILDDRIGALGGIGYEDALARHGIDSVDIMESLVDIECAFDIEFEEGILTEDLSIRDVVDATRRLVHVTMVPKVHP
;
A
#
# COMPACT_ATOMS: atom_id res chain seq x y z
N MET A 1 -0.20 -15.19 -4.89
CA MET A 1 -0.75 -14.11 -4.06
C MET A 1 -0.91 -14.60 -2.65
N ASP A 2 -0.16 -13.98 -1.75
CA ASP A 2 -0.27 -14.24 -0.31
C ASP A 2 -1.44 -13.45 0.29
N ARG A 3 -1.91 -13.83 1.49
CA ARG A 3 -3.06 -13.16 2.14
C ARG A 3 -2.88 -11.66 2.32
N LEU A 4 -1.65 -11.20 2.57
CA LEU A 4 -1.32 -9.78 2.69
C LEU A 4 -1.57 -9.04 1.36
N GLU A 5 -1.02 -9.58 0.27
CA GLU A 5 -1.15 -9.03 -1.07
C GLU A 5 -2.63 -8.97 -1.51
N SER A 6 -3.39 -10.06 -1.31
CA SER A 6 -4.83 -10.07 -1.63
C SER A 6 -5.62 -9.06 -0.81
N ARG A 7 -5.23 -8.78 0.43
CA ARG A 7 -5.90 -7.79 1.28
C ARG A 7 -5.57 -6.35 0.85
N ILE A 8 -4.31 -6.08 0.51
CA ILE A 8 -3.89 -4.77 -0.04
C ILE A 8 -4.60 -4.51 -1.36
N MET A 9 -4.62 -5.49 -2.27
CA MET A 9 -5.31 -5.33 -3.55
C MET A 9 -6.80 -5.08 -3.37
N ARG A 10 -7.44 -5.71 -2.40
CA ARG A 10 -8.85 -5.44 -2.11
C ARG A 10 -9.07 -4.00 -1.61
N ILE A 11 -8.22 -3.49 -0.72
CA ILE A 11 -8.34 -2.11 -0.23
C ILE A 11 -8.17 -1.12 -1.39
N LEU A 12 -7.15 -1.35 -2.22
CA LEU A 12 -6.91 -0.54 -3.41
C LEU A 12 -8.09 -0.63 -4.40
N ASP A 13 -8.67 -1.82 -4.62
CA ASP A 13 -9.83 -1.99 -5.51
C ASP A 13 -11.08 -1.29 -4.97
N ASP A 14 -11.35 -1.41 -3.66
CA ASP A 14 -12.51 -0.80 -3.00
C ASP A 14 -12.47 0.74 -3.10
N ARG A 15 -11.27 1.35 -3.13
CA ARG A 15 -11.08 2.80 -3.27
C ARG A 15 -10.99 3.27 -4.71
N ILE A 16 -10.09 2.66 -5.49
CA ILE A 16 -9.72 3.13 -6.82
C ILE A 16 -10.72 2.62 -7.87
N GLY A 17 -11.41 1.49 -7.61
CA GLY A 17 -12.47 0.95 -8.46
C GLY A 17 -12.04 0.52 -9.88
N ALA A 18 -10.77 0.70 -10.24
CA ALA A 18 -10.25 0.59 -11.61
C ALA A 18 -8.98 -0.26 -11.72
N LEU A 19 -8.66 -1.09 -10.71
CA LEU A 19 -7.47 -1.96 -10.76
C LEU A 19 -7.52 -2.99 -11.90
N GLY A 20 -8.70 -3.27 -12.47
CA GLY A 20 -8.88 -4.21 -13.59
C GLY A 20 -8.06 -3.90 -14.85
N GLY A 21 -7.48 -2.70 -14.97
CA GLY A 21 -6.57 -2.31 -16.05
C GLY A 21 -5.16 -1.88 -15.59
N ILE A 22 -4.83 -2.05 -14.32
CA ILE A 22 -3.54 -1.63 -13.74
C ILE A 22 -2.75 -2.89 -13.38
N GLY A 23 -1.59 -3.06 -14.00
CA GLY A 23 -0.66 -4.12 -13.69
C GLY A 23 -0.03 -3.94 -12.31
N TYR A 24 0.50 -5.04 -11.76
CA TYR A 24 1.09 -5.04 -10.42
C TYR A 24 2.29 -4.09 -10.27
N GLU A 25 3.04 -3.89 -11.35
CA GLU A 25 4.22 -3.01 -11.41
C GLU A 25 3.91 -1.65 -12.08
N ASP A 26 2.65 -1.42 -12.46
CA ASP A 26 2.25 -0.18 -13.10
C ASP A 26 2.13 0.92 -12.05
N ALA A 27 2.64 2.11 -12.40
CA ALA A 27 2.58 3.27 -11.54
C ALA A 27 1.14 3.81 -11.48
N LEU A 28 0.56 3.88 -10.28
CA LEU A 28 -0.84 4.25 -10.07
C LEU A 28 -1.15 5.64 -10.66
N ALA A 29 -0.30 6.63 -10.39
CA ALA A 29 -0.47 7.99 -10.90
C ALA A 29 -0.43 8.06 -12.44
N ARG A 30 0.40 7.23 -13.10
CA ARG A 30 0.49 7.17 -14.56
C ARG A 30 -0.74 6.57 -15.22
N HIS A 31 -1.53 5.81 -14.47
CA HIS A 31 -2.81 5.27 -14.92
C HIS A 31 -3.98 6.21 -14.65
N GLY A 32 -3.71 7.46 -14.24
CA GLY A 32 -4.72 8.48 -14.02
C GLY A 32 -5.45 8.34 -12.68
N ILE A 33 -4.90 7.57 -11.74
CA ILE A 33 -5.43 7.50 -10.39
C ILE A 33 -5.05 8.78 -9.64
N ASP A 34 -6.05 9.39 -9.00
CA ASP A 34 -5.86 10.63 -8.26
C ASP A 34 -4.98 10.42 -7.03
N SER A 35 -4.12 11.39 -6.73
CA SER A 35 -3.21 11.30 -5.59
C SER A 35 -3.95 11.28 -4.25
N VAL A 36 -5.16 11.85 -4.17
CA VAL A 36 -6.05 11.74 -3.00
C VAL A 36 -6.55 10.31 -2.85
N ASP A 37 -7.01 9.65 -3.92
CA ASP A 37 -7.47 8.26 -3.86
C ASP A 37 -6.33 7.30 -3.46
N ILE A 38 -5.13 7.54 -3.97
CA ILE A 38 -3.93 6.80 -3.57
C ILE A 38 -3.65 7.02 -2.08
N MET A 39 -3.66 8.27 -1.62
CA MET A 39 -3.38 8.62 -0.22
C MET A 39 -4.41 8.02 0.74
N GLU A 40 -5.71 8.10 0.42
CA GLU A 40 -6.76 7.49 1.23
C GLU A 40 -6.62 5.96 1.28
N SER A 41 -6.22 5.34 0.17
CA SER A 41 -5.92 3.90 0.14
C SER A 41 -4.74 3.54 1.04
N LEU A 42 -3.67 4.36 1.07
CA LEU A 42 -2.53 4.14 1.95
C LEU A 42 -2.96 4.22 3.42
N VAL A 43 -3.78 5.20 3.80
CA VAL A 43 -4.33 5.34 5.16
C VAL A 43 -5.17 4.13 5.56
N ASP A 44 -5.99 3.60 4.64
CA ASP A 44 -6.77 2.39 4.90
C ASP A 44 -5.87 1.15 5.08
N ILE A 45 -4.74 1.08 4.37
CA ILE A 45 -3.73 0.02 4.54
C ILE A 45 -3.03 0.17 5.89
N GLU A 46 -2.60 1.37 6.28
CA GLU A 46 -2.03 1.66 7.60
C GLU A 46 -2.96 1.16 8.72
N CYS A 47 -4.24 1.53 8.64
CA CYS A 47 -5.26 1.09 9.59
C CYS A 47 -5.49 -0.43 9.57
N ALA A 48 -5.46 -1.07 8.39
CA ALA A 48 -5.73 -2.49 8.25
C ALA A 48 -4.61 -3.38 8.79
N PHE A 49 -3.38 -2.87 8.82
CA PHE A 49 -2.17 -3.61 9.20
C PHE A 49 -1.47 -3.08 10.45
N ASP A 50 -1.97 -1.99 11.07
CA ASP A 50 -1.36 -1.34 12.22
C ASP A 50 0.10 -0.93 11.94
N ILE A 51 0.28 -0.21 10.83
CA ILE A 51 1.58 0.30 10.35
C ILE A 51 1.49 1.79 10.05
N GLU A 52 2.65 2.42 9.85
CA GLU A 52 2.79 3.80 9.41
C GLU A 52 3.79 3.81 8.26
N PHE A 53 3.39 4.34 7.09
CA PHE A 53 4.30 4.51 5.97
C PHE A 53 5.20 5.72 6.17
N GLU A 54 6.41 5.66 5.61
CA GLU A 54 7.33 6.79 5.66
C GLU A 54 6.80 7.97 4.84
N GLU A 55 7.06 9.19 5.33
CA GLU A 55 6.79 10.41 4.59
C GLU A 55 7.48 10.36 3.21
N GLY A 56 6.72 10.67 2.16
CA GLY A 56 7.24 10.63 0.78
C GLY A 56 7.12 9.28 0.08
N ILE A 57 6.43 8.29 0.66
CA ILE A 57 6.07 7.06 -0.06
C ILE A 57 5.24 7.33 -1.32
N LEU A 58 4.43 8.40 -1.31
CA LEU A 58 3.64 8.82 -2.46
C LEU A 58 4.57 9.46 -3.50
N THR A 59 4.88 8.69 -4.53
CA THR A 59 5.70 9.10 -5.67
C THR A 59 4.95 8.84 -6.98
N GLU A 60 5.35 9.52 -8.06
CA GLU A 60 4.73 9.33 -9.38
C GLU A 60 4.91 7.90 -9.94
N ASP A 61 5.90 7.18 -9.44
CA ASP A 61 6.22 5.80 -9.84
C ASP A 61 5.67 4.75 -8.86
N LEU A 62 4.90 5.15 -7.84
CA LEU A 62 4.36 4.22 -6.85
C LEU A 62 3.46 3.16 -7.51
N SER A 63 3.87 1.90 -7.39
CA SER A 63 3.11 0.75 -7.90
C SER A 63 2.47 -0.08 -6.78
N ILE A 64 1.57 -0.99 -7.14
CA ILE A 64 0.97 -1.94 -6.19
C ILE A 64 2.06 -2.79 -5.52
N ARG A 65 3.06 -3.21 -6.30
CA ARG A 65 4.23 -3.94 -5.79
C ARG A 65 4.95 -3.18 -4.68
N ASP A 66 5.17 -1.89 -4.86
CA ASP A 66 5.87 -1.06 -3.86
C ASP A 66 5.07 -0.96 -2.56
N VAL A 67 3.75 -0.78 -2.67
CA VAL A 67 2.85 -0.75 -1.50
C VAL A 67 2.88 -2.09 -0.75
N VAL A 68 2.84 -3.21 -1.48
CA VAL A 68 2.92 -4.56 -0.89
C VAL A 68 4.26 -4.78 -0.20
N ASP A 69 5.37 -4.44 -0.86
CA ASP A 69 6.71 -4.64 -0.30
C ASP A 69 6.95 -3.72 0.91
N ALA A 70 6.49 -2.47 0.87
CA ALA A 70 6.55 -1.55 2.00
C ALA A 70 5.72 -2.07 3.20
N THR A 71 4.47 -2.47 2.96
CA THR A 71 3.60 -3.04 4.01
C THR A 71 4.23 -4.28 4.62
N ARG A 72 4.77 -5.19 3.80
CA ARG A 72 5.41 -6.42 4.26
C ARG A 72 6.63 -6.14 5.14
N ARG A 73 7.44 -5.13 4.79
CA ARG A 73 8.59 -4.72 5.63
C ARG A 73 8.11 -4.17 6.97
N LEU A 74 7.10 -3.31 6.98
CA LEU A 74 6.60 -2.66 8.19
C LEU A 74 5.92 -3.65 9.14
N VAL A 75 5.08 -4.55 8.61
CA VAL A 75 4.44 -5.62 9.41
C VAL A 75 5.46 -6.55 10.06
N HIS A 76 6.58 -6.84 9.40
CA HIS A 76 7.65 -7.64 10.00
C HIS A 76 8.43 -6.86 11.08
N VAL A 77 8.53 -5.54 10.97
CA VAL A 77 9.21 -4.68 11.97
C VAL A 77 8.36 -4.55 13.23
N THR A 78 7.04 -4.43 13.13
CA THR A 78 6.13 -4.39 14.30
C THR A 78 6.12 -5.68 15.12
N MET A 79 6.61 -6.81 14.56
CA MET A 79 6.76 -8.08 15.28
C MET A 79 8.07 -8.20 16.06
N VAL A 80 9.02 -7.27 15.92
CA VAL A 80 10.19 -7.21 16.80
C VAL A 80 9.74 -6.53 18.10
N PRO A 81 9.75 -7.21 19.26
CA PRO A 81 9.36 -6.58 20.51
C PRO A 81 10.29 -5.39 20.73
N LYS A 82 9.68 -4.20 20.86
CA LYS A 82 10.36 -2.97 21.25
C LYS A 82 10.89 -3.16 22.68
N VAL A 83 12.07 -3.78 22.79
CA VAL A 83 12.85 -3.87 24.04
C VAL A 83 13.17 -2.43 24.41
N HIS A 84 12.37 -1.87 25.31
CA HIS A 84 12.71 -0.63 25.98
C HIS A 84 13.81 -0.96 27.01
N PRO A 85 14.90 -0.18 27.06
CA PRO A 85 15.90 -0.29 28.12
C PRO A 85 15.31 0.10 29.49
#